data_AF-A0A1W1UZ47-F1
#
_entry.id   AF-A0A1W1UZ47-F1
#
_cell.length_a   1.000
_cell.length_b   1.000
_cell.length_c   1.000
_cell.angle_alpha   90.00
_cell.angle_beta   90.00
_cell.angle_gamma   90.00
#
_symmetry.space_group_name_H-M   'P 1'
#
loop_
_entity.id
_entity.type
_entity.pdbx_description
1 polymer ?
#
loop_
_entity_poly.entity_id
_entity_poly.type
_entity_poly.pdbx_seq_one_letter_code
_entity_poly.pdbx_strand_id
1 'polypeptide(L)' 'MKDLRLGESGTICCLQDPEMALKLLEMGCIPGTQVRLNSRAPLGCPITLVLGDEDYTLSLRVSEAATILLKK' A
#
# COMPACT_ATOMS: atom_id res chain seq x y z
N MET A 1 3.22 -5.38 2.63
CA MET A 1 3.73 -4.85 1.34
C MET A 1 5.10 -5.38 0.91
N LYS A 2 5.96 -5.82 1.84
CA LYS A 2 7.34 -6.24 1.51
C LYS A 2 7.43 -7.32 0.41
N ASP A 3 6.41 -8.17 0.32
CA ASP A 3 6.39 -9.33 -0.56
C ASP A 3 5.80 -9.07 -1.95
N LEU A 4 5.21 -7.89 -2.20
CA LEU A 4 4.65 -7.54 -3.51
C LEU A 4 5.75 -7.18 -4.50
N ARG A 5 5.74 -7.82 -5.67
CA ARG A 5 6.55 -7.45 -6.84
C ARG A 5 5.85 -6.36 -7.66
N LEU A 6 6.61 -5.66 -8.50
CA LEU A 6 6.06 -4.67 -9.42
C LEU A 6 4.97 -5.30 -10.28
N GLY A 7 3.80 -4.68 -10.33
CA GLY A 7 2.61 -5.17 -11.04
C GLY A 7 1.76 -6.17 -10.27
N GLU A 8 2.23 -6.73 -9.15
CA GLU A 8 1.42 -7.63 -8.34
C GLU A 8 0.38 -6.86 -7.51
N SER A 9 -0.74 -7.54 -7.25
CA SER A 9 -1.83 -7.06 -6.42
C SER A 9 -1.99 -7.92 -5.17
N GLY A 10 -2.48 -7.31 -4.09
CA GLY A 10 -2.88 -8.01 -2.88
C GLY A 10 -3.97 -7.24 -2.15
N THR A 11 -4.63 -7.87 -1.19
CA THR A 11 -5.74 -7.23 -0.46
C THR A 11 -5.27 -6.83 0.93
N ILE A 12 -5.53 -5.60 1.35
CA ILE A 12 -5.18 -5.13 2.69
C ILE A 12 -5.90 -6.00 3.72
N CYS A 13 -5.13 -6.64 4.59
CA CYS A 13 -5.63 -7.46 5.67
C CYS A 13 -5.78 -6.62 6.93
N CYS A 14 -4.68 -6.00 7.38
CA CYS A 14 -4.61 -5.20 8.60
C CYS A 14 -3.47 -4.17 8.50
N LEU A 15 -3.51 -3.17 9.39
CA LEU A 15 -2.47 -2.17 9.57
C LEU A 15 -1.84 -2.37 10.96
N GLN A 16 -0.51 -2.48 11.04
CA GLN A 16 0.18 -2.84 12.30
C GLN A 16 0.47 -1.65 13.22
N ASP A 17 0.55 -0.44 12.69
CA ASP A 17 0.89 0.77 13.44
C ASP A 17 -0.37 1.62 13.61
N PRO A 18 -0.89 1.84 14.84
CA PRO A 18 -2.12 2.60 15.06
C PRO A 18 -2.05 4.08 14.62
N GLU A 19 -0.92 4.75 14.82
CA GLU A 19 -0.75 6.15 14.46
C GLU A 19 -0.69 6.32 12.94
N MET A 20 0.01 5.39 12.28
CA MET A 20 0.06 5.35 10.81
C MET A 20 -1.26 4.84 10.22
N ALA A 21 -1.94 3.92 10.89
CA ALA A 21 -3.18 3.31 10.44
C ALA A 21 -4.23 4.39 10.20
N LEU A 22 -4.40 5.32 11.14
CA LEU A 22 -5.37 6.40 10.97
C LEU A 22 -5.14 7.19 9.67
N LYS A 23 -3.90 7.60 9.41
CA LYS A 23 -3.51 8.32 8.19
C LYS A 23 -3.76 7.49 6.93
N LEU A 24 -3.41 6.21 6.97
CA LEU A 24 -3.60 5.29 5.85
C LEU A 24 -5.10 5.06 5.56
N LEU A 25 -5.92 4.94 6.59
CA LEU A 25 -7.38 4.80 6.46
C LEU A 25 -7.98 6.06 5.81
N GLU A 26 -7.56 7.26 6.22
CA GLU A 26 -7.98 8.53 5.60
C GLU A 26 -7.61 8.61 4.12
N MET A 27 -6.50 7.99 3.72
CA MET A 27 -6.03 7.91 2.33
C MET A 27 -6.62 6.72 1.54
N GLY A 28 -7.59 5.98 2.10
CA GLY A 28 -8.27 4.87 1.42
C GLY A 28 -7.57 3.50 1.51
N CYS A 29 -6.47 3.39 2.27
CA CYS A 29 -5.80 2.12 2.55
C CYS A 29 -6.52 1.36 3.67
N ILE A 30 -7.77 0.95 3.42
CA ILE A 30 -8.62 0.25 4.39
C ILE A 30 -8.54 -1.28 4.24
N PRO A 31 -8.70 -2.06 5.32
CA PRO A 31 -8.85 -3.51 5.24
C PRO A 31 -9.94 -3.93 4.25
N GLY A 32 -9.61 -4.84 3.34
CA GLY A 32 -10.49 -5.26 2.25
C GLY A 32 -10.21 -4.57 0.91
N THR A 33 -9.50 -3.44 0.90
CA THR A 33 -9.13 -2.77 -0.35
C THR A 33 -8.05 -3.56 -1.08
N GLN A 34 -8.27 -3.79 -2.38
CA GLN A 34 -7.25 -4.34 -3.26
C GLN A 34 -6.22 -3.25 -3.57
N VAL A 35 -4.94 -3.60 -3.54
CA VAL A 35 -3.85 -2.68 -3.86
C VAL A 35 -2.90 -3.33 -4.83
N ARG A 36 -2.43 -2.56 -5.81
CA ARG A 36 -1.44 -3.00 -6.80
C ARG A 36 -0.18 -2.18 -6.69
N LEU A 37 0.98 -2.83 -6.64
CA LEU A 37 2.25 -2.13 -6.66
C LEU A 37 2.53 -1.62 -8.09
N ASN A 38 2.45 -0.31 -8.29
CA ASN A 38 2.57 0.29 -9.62
C ASN A 38 4.03 0.59 -9.99
N SER A 39 4.76 1.27 -9.10
CA SER A 39 6.16 1.62 -9.35
C SER A 39 6.94 1.77 -8.05
N ARG A 40 8.27 1.74 -8.17
CA ARG A 40 9.21 2.08 -7.10
C ARG A 40 10.15 3.14 -7.67
N ALA A 41 10.44 4.18 -6.90
CA ALA A 41 11.42 5.18 -7.31
C ALA A 41 12.81 4.54 -7.54
N PRO A 42 13.70 5.16 -8.34
CA PRO A 42 15.02 4.61 -8.64
C PRO A 42 15.88 4.28 -7.41
N LEU A 43 15.70 5.04 -6.33
CA LEU A 43 16.39 4.85 -5.04
C LEU A 43 15.61 3.95 -4.07
N GLY A 44 14.55 3.29 -4.54
CA GLY A 44 13.73 2.36 -3.77
C GLY A 44 12.62 3.02 -2.93
N CYS A 45 12.57 4.35 -2.83
CA CYS A 45 11.54 5.09 -2.08
C CYS A 45 11.28 6.47 -2.73
N PRO A 46 10.03 6.95 -2.83
CA PRO A 46 8.78 6.28 -2.43
C PRO A 46 8.39 5.13 -3.35
N ILE A 47 7.37 4.38 -2.93
CA ILE A 47 6.67 3.41 -3.78
C ILE A 47 5.30 3.95 -4.12
N THR A 48 4.77 3.52 -5.25
CA THR A 48 3.48 3.99 -5.75
C THR A 48 2.53 2.81 -5.88
N LEU A 49 1.34 2.97 -5.32
CA LEU A 49 0.29 1.96 -5.23
C LEU A 49 -0.94 2.44 -5.96
N VAL A 50 -1.64 1.54 -6.63
CA VAL A 50 -2.99 1.79 -7.13
C VAL A 50 -3.97 1.13 -6.18
N LEU A 51 -4.96 1.87 -5.69
CA LEU A 51 -5.96 1.38 -4.74
C LEU A 51 -7.29 1.12 -5.45
N GLY A 52 -7.87 -0.06 -5.22
CA GLY A 52 -9.16 -0.48 -5.78
C GLY A 52 -9.13 -0.71 -7.29
N ASP A 53 -10.32 -0.62 -7.89
CA ASP A 53 -10.54 -0.71 -9.34
C ASP A 53 -10.41 0.67 -10.04
N GLU A 54 -10.18 1.73 -9.26
CA GLU A 54 -9.99 3.08 -9.76
C GLU A 54 -8.49 3.35 -9.99
N ASP A 55 -8.17 4.26 -10.92
CA ASP A 55 -6.79 4.73 -11.15
C ASP A 55 -6.25 5.64 -10.02
N TYR A 56 -6.78 5.49 -8.80
CA TYR A 56 -6.32 6.24 -7.64
C TYR A 56 -4.94 5.75 -7.21
N THR A 57 -3.97 6.62 -7.41
CA THR A 57 -2.56 6.31 -7.21
C THR A 57 -2.02 7.00 -5.97
N LEU A 58 -1.60 6.20 -4.98
CA LEU A 58 -1.05 6.68 -3.72
C LEU A 58 0.46 6.44 -3.68
N SER A 59 1.24 7.49 -3.41
CA SER A 59 2.68 7.35 -3.17
C SER A 59 2.98 7.33 -1.68
N LEU A 60 3.63 6.27 -1.21
CA LEU A 60 3.97 6.06 0.20
C LEU A 60 5.47 5.88 0.37
N ARG A 61 5.99 6.30 1.52
CA ARG A 61 7.34 5.88 1.92
C ARG A 61 7.35 4.39 2.16
N VAL A 62 8.50 3.76 1.93
CA VAL A 62 8.69 2.33 2.21
C VAL A 62 8.38 1.99 3.67
N SER A 63 8.71 2.89 4.60
CA SER A 63 8.42 2.73 6.03
C SER A 63 6.93 2.69 6.33
N GLU A 64 6.13 3.52 5.66
CA GLU A 64 4.68 3.59 5.83
C GLU A 64 4.03 2.34 5.24
N ALA A 65 4.40 1.99 4.00
CA ALA A 65 3.92 0.80 3.33
C ALA A 65 4.29 -0.50 4.08
N ALA A 66 5.40 -0.52 4.82
CA ALA A 66 5.81 -1.66 5.63
C ALA A 66 4.81 -2.00 6.75
N THR A 67 4.01 -1.02 7.20
CA THR A 67 2.97 -1.22 8.23
C THR A 67 1.69 -1.87 7.68
N ILE A 68 1.57 -1.98 6.35
CA ILE A 68 0.41 -2.56 5.66
C ILE A 68 0.63 -4.06 5.43
N LEU A 69 -0.19 -4.89 6.07
CA LEU A 69 -0.24 -6.33 5.86
C LEU A 69 -1.23 -6.68 4.76
N LEU A 70 -0.81 -7.56 3.85
CA LEU A 70 -1.64 -8.04 2.76
C LEU A 70 -1.97 -9.52 2.95
N LYS A 71 -3.17 -9.91 2.51
CA LYS A 71 -3.55 -11.30 2.28
C LYS A 71 -3.62 -11.59 0.78
N LYS A 72 -3.31 -12.84 0.42
CA LYS A 72 -3.53 -13.37 -0.93
C LYS A 72 -5.01 -13.60 -1.16
#